data_AF-A0A2R4M7Q7-F1
#
_entry.id   AF-A0A2R4M7Q7-F1
#
_cell.length_a   1.000
_cell.length_b   1.000
_cell.length_c   1.000
_cell.angle_alpha   90.00
_cell.angle_beta   90.00
_cell.angle_gamma   90.00
#
_symmetry.space_group_name_H-M   'P 1'
#
loop_
_entity.id
_entity.type
_entity.pdbx_description
1 polymer ?
#
loop_
_entity_poly.entity_id
_entity_poly.type
_entity_poly.pdbx_seq_one_letter_code
_entity_poly.pdbx_strand_id
1 'polypeptide(L)'
;MEHFGESGGFFVAVVLPVVLIGAAALAIPFVVTPKGTRSQRRLVLSVLLSALFLFGLSGALFAVLYQAEGKPLWQVLSEHPQQVVAFLARRAGLAILVWGPLMLLAWLSLARRIERIKAEEGMRLPAQDDVP
;
A
#
# COMPACT_ATOMS: atom_id res chain seq x y z
N MET A 1 37.45 8.52 -12.97
CA MET A 1 36.61 7.40 -12.46
C MET A 1 35.35 8.00 -11.85
N GLU A 2 34.48 8.56 -12.69
CA GLU A 2 33.40 9.49 -12.26
C GLU A 2 31.98 8.90 -12.36
N HIS A 3 31.84 7.60 -12.67
CA HIS A 3 30.52 6.99 -12.87
C HIS A 3 29.77 6.54 -11.60
N PHE A 4 30.39 6.58 -10.41
CA PHE A 4 29.76 6.10 -9.18
C PHE A 4 28.91 7.16 -8.44
N GLY A 5 29.09 8.45 -8.75
CA GLY A 5 28.35 9.54 -8.12
C GLY A 5 26.90 9.68 -8.60
N GLU A 6 26.67 9.49 -9.91
CA GLU A 6 25.34 9.61 -10.51
C GLU A 6 24.42 8.44 -10.14
N SER A 7 24.97 7.23 -10.03
CA SER A 7 24.20 6.05 -9.62
C SER A 7 23.65 6.18 -8.20
N GLY A 8 24.45 6.71 -7.26
CA GLY A 8 24.05 6.85 -5.86
C GLY A 8 22.82 7.74 -5.68
N GLY A 9 22.75 8.85 -6.42
CA GLY A 9 21.60 9.75 -6.41
C GLY A 9 20.32 9.08 -6.92
N PHE A 10 20.41 8.34 -8.03
CA PHE A 10 19.26 7.62 -8.60
C PHE A 10 18.72 6.54 -7.65
N PHE A 11 19.60 5.76 -7.01
CA PHE A 11 19.18 4.72 -6.08
C PHE A 11 18.41 5.29 -4.89
N VAL A 12 18.88 6.39 -4.31
CA VAL A 12 18.22 7.03 -3.17
C VAL A 12 16.96 7.79 -3.57
N ALA A 13 16.97 8.48 -4.71
CA ALA A 13 15.86 9.32 -5.14
C ALA A 13 14.70 8.55 -5.78
N VAL A 14 14.96 7.39 -6.38
CA VAL A 14 13.98 6.67 -7.20
C VAL A 14 13.79 5.23 -6.73
N VAL A 15 14.88 4.45 -6.64
CA VAL A 15 14.78 3.01 -6.36
C VAL A 15 14.28 2.75 -4.94
N LEU A 16 14.88 3.41 -3.94
CA LEU A 16 14.54 3.21 -2.53
C LEU A 16 13.06 3.53 -2.22
N PRO A 17 12.49 4.68 -2.65
CA PRO A 17 11.07 4.98 -2.45
C PRO A 17 10.14 3.96 -3.10
N VAL A 18 10.45 3.56 -4.35
CA VAL A 18 9.66 2.60 -5.12
C VAL A 18 9.65 1.23 -4.43
N VAL A 19 10.81 0.76 -3.98
CA VAL A 19 10.93 -0.52 -3.26
C VAL A 19 10.20 -0.47 -1.92
N LEU A 20 10.36 0.61 -1.16
CA LEU A 20 9.66 0.78 0.13
C LEU A 20 8.15 0.77 -0.04
N ILE A 21 7.62 1.54 -1.01
CA ILE A 21 6.20 1.62 -1.30
C ILE A 21 5.67 0.27 -1.82
N GLY A 22 6.42 -0.40 -2.70
CA GLY A 22 6.05 -1.72 -3.23
C GLY A 22 6.02 -2.80 -2.15
N ALA A 23 7.04 -2.84 -1.29
CA ALA A 23 7.09 -3.77 -0.16
C ALA A 23 5.96 -3.51 0.84
N ALA A 24 5.69 -2.25 1.17
CA ALA A 24 4.57 -1.86 2.01
C ALA A 24 3.22 -2.30 1.40
N ALA A 25 3.06 -2.16 0.08
CA ALA A 25 1.84 -2.53 -0.61
C ALA A 25 1.52 -4.03 -0.54
N LEU A 26 2.55 -4.86 -0.50
CA LEU A 26 2.40 -6.28 -0.29
C LEU A 26 2.16 -6.61 1.18
N ALA A 27 2.89 -5.99 2.11
CA ALA A 27 2.85 -6.37 3.52
C ALA A 27 1.58 -5.89 4.26
N ILE A 28 1.17 -4.65 4.05
CA ILE A 28 0.11 -4.00 4.83
C ILE A 28 -1.23 -4.76 4.77
N PRO A 29 -1.72 -5.21 3.60
CA PRO A 29 -2.97 -5.95 3.55
C PRO A 29 -2.99 -7.20 4.43
N PHE A 30 -1.86 -7.90 4.57
CA PHE A 30 -1.75 -9.09 5.43
C PHE A 30 -1.62 -8.76 6.92
N VAL A 31 -1.05 -7.60 7.25
CA VAL A 31 -0.94 -7.14 8.65
C VAL A 31 -2.28 -6.60 9.15
N VAL A 32 -2.97 -5.82 8.32
CA VAL A 32 -4.25 -5.18 8.67
C VAL A 32 -5.40 -6.18 8.63
N THR A 33 -5.37 -7.17 7.72
CA THR A 33 -6.45 -8.16 7.60
C THR A 33 -6.27 -9.29 8.63
N PRO A 34 -7.22 -9.48 9.57
CA PRO A 34 -7.14 -10.57 10.53
C PRO A 34 -7.16 -11.95 9.86
N LYS A 35 -6.28 -12.87 10.30
CA LYS A 35 -6.08 -14.21 9.70
C LYS A 35 -7.33 -15.10 9.63
N GLY A 36 -8.39 -14.80 10.41
CA GLY A 36 -9.65 -15.54 10.47
C GLY A 36 -10.86 -14.76 9.92
N THR A 37 -10.65 -13.71 9.12
CA THR A 37 -11.75 -12.89 8.61
C THR A 37 -12.62 -13.67 7.63
N ARG A 38 -13.86 -14.01 8.05
CA ARG A 38 -14.87 -14.64 7.16
C ARG A 38 -15.67 -13.64 6.33
N SER A 39 -15.57 -12.34 6.66
CA SER A 39 -16.39 -11.28 6.07
C SER A 39 -15.68 -10.56 4.93
N GLN A 40 -16.26 -10.59 3.73
CA GLN A 40 -15.77 -9.80 2.59
C GLN A 40 -15.87 -8.28 2.86
N ARG A 41 -16.85 -7.82 3.65
CA ARG A 41 -16.96 -6.41 4.03
C ARG A 41 -15.76 -5.92 4.86
N ARG A 42 -15.25 -6.77 5.75
CA ARG A 42 -14.03 -6.48 6.53
C ARG A 42 -12.77 -6.51 5.67
N LEU A 43 -12.71 -7.39 4.67
CA LEU A 43 -11.63 -7.38 3.67
C LEU A 43 -11.62 -6.05 2.91
N VAL A 44 -12.76 -5.59 2.40
CA VAL A 44 -12.88 -4.31 1.68
C VAL A 44 -12.38 -3.14 2.52
N LEU A 45 -12.82 -3.05 3.78
CA LEU A 45 -12.37 -2.00 4.70
C LEU A 45 -10.85 -2.07 4.95
N SER A 46 -10.30 -3.27 5.15
CA SER A 46 -8.87 -3.46 5.37
C SER A 46 -8.05 -2.98 4.18
N VAL A 47 -8.51 -3.25 2.97
CA VAL A 47 -7.80 -2.79 1.77
C VAL A 47 -8.00 -1.29 1.53
N LEU A 48 -9.17 -0.72 1.78
CA LEU A 48 -9.36 0.74 1.72
C LEU A 48 -8.43 1.47 2.69
N LEU A 49 -8.31 0.98 3.92
CA LEU A 49 -7.36 1.53 4.90
C LEU A 49 -5.91 1.36 4.45
N SER A 50 -5.57 0.22 3.84
CA SER A 50 -4.24 -0.03 3.29
C SER A 50 -3.92 0.95 2.14
N ALA A 51 -4.88 1.18 1.24
CA ALA A 51 -4.73 2.14 0.14
C ALA A 51 -4.54 3.57 0.65
N LEU A 52 -5.36 3.98 1.63
CA LEU A 52 -5.27 5.32 2.21
C LEU A 52 -3.91 5.51 2.91
N PHE A 53 -3.44 4.49 3.63
CA PHE A 53 -2.12 4.52 4.25
C PHE A 53 -1.00 4.61 3.21
N LEU A 54 -1.02 3.79 2.15
CA LEU A 54 -0.02 3.84 1.08
C LEU A 54 -0.02 5.18 0.34
N PHE A 55 -1.19 5.77 0.14
CA PHE A 55 -1.31 7.10 -0.45
C PHE A 55 -0.65 8.15 0.45
N GLY A 56 -0.95 8.15 1.74
CA GLY A 56 -0.31 9.04 2.72
C GLY A 56 1.20 8.83 2.82
N LEU A 57 1.65 7.57 2.88
CA LEU A 57 3.06 7.20 2.92
C LEU A 57 3.81 7.67 1.66
N SER A 58 3.20 7.53 0.48
CA SER A 58 3.76 8.03 -0.78
C SER A 58 3.91 9.55 -0.75
N GLY A 59 2.90 10.27 -0.27
CA GLY A 59 2.96 11.74 -0.10
C GLY A 59 4.07 12.17 0.86
N ALA A 60 4.20 11.49 2.00
CA ALA A 60 5.26 11.75 2.98
C ALA A 60 6.66 11.48 2.40
N LEU A 61 6.84 10.36 1.69
CA LEU A 61 8.10 10.03 1.01
C LEU A 61 8.50 11.11 0.00
N PHE A 62 7.56 11.54 -0.86
CA PHE A 62 7.84 12.60 -1.82
C PHE A 62 8.15 13.93 -1.14
N ALA A 63 7.47 14.28 -0.04
CA ALA A 63 7.77 15.49 0.71
C ALA A 63 9.22 15.48 1.23
N VAL A 64 9.65 14.35 1.81
CA VAL A 64 11.02 14.17 2.31
C VAL A 64 12.04 14.23 1.18
N LEU A 65 11.80 13.55 0.07
CA LEU A 65 12.71 13.55 -1.09
C LEU A 65 12.89 14.95 -1.66
N TYR A 66 11.80 15.69 -1.85
CA TYR A 66 11.88 17.04 -2.39
C TYR A 66 12.57 18.02 -1.44
N GLN A 67 12.36 17.87 -0.12
CA GLN A 67 13.10 18.64 0.88
C GLN A 67 14.60 18.31 0.85
N ALA A 68 14.96 17.04 0.65
CA ALA A 68 16.35 16.59 0.52
C ALA A 68 17.01 17.07 -0.79
N GLU A 69 16.24 17.23 -1.87
CA GLU A 69 16.67 17.85 -3.13
C GLU A 69 16.83 19.38 -3.04
N GLY A 70 16.62 19.98 -1.87
CA GLY A 70 16.76 21.43 -1.65
C GLY A 70 15.55 22.25 -2.09
N LYS A 71 14.40 21.63 -2.38
CA LYS A 71 13.16 22.36 -2.66
C LYS A 71 12.52 22.76 -1.33
N PRO A 72 12.20 24.05 -1.10
CA PRO A 72 11.77 24.56 0.20
C PRO A 72 10.30 24.26 0.50
N LEU A 73 9.90 22.98 0.47
CA LEU A 73 8.53 22.55 0.66
C LEU A 73 7.94 23.01 1.99
N TRP A 74 8.74 23.02 3.07
CA TRP A 74 8.27 23.47 4.38
C TRP A 74 8.00 24.97 4.48
N GLN A 75 8.76 25.79 3.75
CA GLN A 75 8.50 27.23 3.69
C GLN A 75 7.23 27.50 2.85
N VAL A 76 7.09 26.82 1.72
CA VAL A 76 5.90 26.96 0.85
C VAL A 76 4.65 26.38 1.52
N LEU A 77 4.78 25.38 2.40
CA LEU A 77 3.65 24.79 3.10
C LEU A 77 2.96 25.80 4.03
N SER A 78 3.74 26.65 4.73
CA SER A 78 3.17 27.69 5.60
C SER A 78 2.44 28.78 4.83
N GLU A 79 2.92 29.12 3.62
CA GLU A 79 2.38 30.21 2.81
C GLU A 79 1.22 29.74 1.92
N HIS A 80 1.33 28.53 1.36
CA HIS A 80 0.42 27.97 0.36
C HIS A 80 0.09 26.48 0.63
N PRO A 81 -0.56 26.17 1.76
CA PRO A 81 -0.79 24.78 2.18
C PRO A 81 -1.60 23.98 1.16
N GLN A 82 -2.61 24.59 0.55
CA GLN A 82 -3.45 23.92 -0.46
C GLN A 82 -2.66 23.51 -1.71
N GLN A 83 -1.74 24.35 -2.16
CA GLN A 83 -0.94 24.07 -3.36
C GLN A 83 0.06 22.94 -3.10
N VAL A 84 0.70 22.95 -1.93
CA VAL A 84 1.62 21.88 -1.52
C VAL A 84 0.89 20.55 -1.35
N VAL A 85 -0.26 20.54 -0.68
CA VAL A 85 -1.06 19.33 -0.51
C VAL A 85 -1.54 18.80 -1.87
N ALA A 86 -2.03 19.65 -2.77
CA ALA A 86 -2.45 19.24 -4.11
C ALA A 86 -1.27 18.68 -4.94
N PHE A 87 -0.09 19.32 -4.84
CA PHE A 87 1.13 18.85 -5.49
C PHE A 87 1.54 17.46 -4.98
N LEU A 88 1.62 17.27 -3.67
CA LEU A 88 1.99 15.99 -3.05
C LEU A 88 0.94 14.92 -3.33
N ALA A 89 -0.35 15.26 -3.28
CA ALA A 89 -1.44 14.35 -3.62
C ALA A 89 -1.36 13.87 -5.07
N ARG A 90 -1.02 14.76 -6.02
CA ARG A 90 -0.81 14.39 -7.42
C ARG A 90 0.38 13.43 -7.58
N ARG A 91 1.47 13.65 -6.83
CA ARG A 91 2.64 12.77 -6.84
C ARG A 91 2.34 11.41 -6.21
N ALA A 92 1.65 11.39 -5.07
CA ALA A 92 1.16 10.17 -4.44
C ALA A 92 0.20 9.40 -5.37
N GLY A 93 -0.62 10.11 -6.13
CA GLY A 93 -1.49 9.54 -7.17
C GLY A 93 -0.71 8.81 -8.26
N LEU A 94 0.44 9.35 -8.70
CA LEU A 94 1.30 8.65 -9.66
C LEU A 94 1.93 7.38 -9.07
N ALA A 95 2.23 7.36 -7.77
CA ALA A 95 2.75 6.15 -7.12
C ALA A 95 1.75 4.98 -7.14
N ILE A 96 0.44 5.25 -7.30
CA ILE A 96 -0.58 4.20 -7.48
C ILE A 96 -0.25 3.29 -8.67
N LEU A 97 0.42 3.80 -9.71
CA LEU A 97 0.84 2.98 -10.85
C LEU A 97 1.84 1.89 -10.44
N VAL A 98 2.60 2.12 -9.37
CA VAL A 98 3.58 1.17 -8.82
C VAL A 98 2.90 0.21 -7.85
N TRP A 99 2.25 0.74 -6.82
CA TRP A 99 1.72 -0.10 -5.74
C TRP A 99 0.31 -0.64 -5.97
N GLY A 100 -0.49 0.01 -6.82
CA GLY A 100 -1.87 -0.38 -7.11
C GLY A 100 -1.99 -1.82 -7.62
N PRO A 101 -1.22 -2.24 -8.63
CA PRO A 101 -1.22 -3.63 -9.09
C PRO A 101 -0.80 -4.63 -8.00
N LEU A 102 0.20 -4.29 -7.19
CA LEU A 102 0.67 -5.14 -6.09
C LEU A 102 -0.40 -5.31 -5.01
N MET A 103 -1.08 -4.21 -4.66
CA MET A 103 -2.15 -4.24 -3.68
C MET A 103 -3.38 -5.01 -4.20
N LEU A 104 -3.67 -4.92 -5.50
CA LEU A 104 -4.72 -5.72 -6.14
C LEU A 104 -4.40 -7.22 -6.08
N LEU A 105 -3.15 -7.61 -6.34
CA LEU A 105 -2.73 -9.01 -6.20
C LEU A 105 -2.83 -9.49 -4.75
N ALA A 106 -2.40 -8.68 -3.78
CA ALA A 106 -2.54 -8.98 -2.37
C ALA A 106 -4.01 -9.14 -1.95
N TRP A 107 -4.90 -8.26 -2.44
CA TRP A 107 -6.35 -8.38 -2.25
C TRP A 107 -6.86 -9.71 -2.80
N LEU A 108 -6.57 -10.03 -4.06
CA LEU A 108 -7.07 -11.25 -4.70
C LEU A 108 -6.62 -12.50 -3.97
N SER A 109 -5.37 -12.50 -3.48
CA SER A 109 -4.86 -13.58 -2.63
C SER A 109 -5.66 -13.73 -1.33
N LEU A 110 -5.99 -12.62 -0.68
CA LEU A 110 -6.79 -12.62 0.55
C LEU A 110 -8.25 -13.06 0.27
N ALA A 111 -8.86 -12.57 -0.81
CA ALA A 111 -10.21 -12.96 -1.19
C ALA A 111 -10.33 -14.47 -1.44
N ARG A 112 -9.39 -15.04 -2.22
CA ARG A 112 -9.31 -16.49 -2.45
C ARG A 112 -9.12 -17.28 -1.16
N ARG A 113 -8.37 -16.75 -0.19
CA ARG A 113 -8.19 -17.39 1.11
C ARG A 113 -9.49 -17.46 1.91
N ILE A 114 -10.30 -16.40 1.89
CA ILE A 114 -11.61 -16.38 2.57
C ILE A 114 -12.56 -17.40 1.94
N GLU A 115 -12.57 -17.50 0.61
CA GLU A 115 -13.38 -18.50 -0.11
C GLU A 115 -12.98 -19.93 0.24
N ARG A 116 -11.67 -20.23 0.32
CA ARG A 116 -11.18 -21.54 0.77
C ARG A 116 -11.65 -21.89 2.17
N ILE A 117 -11.53 -20.96 3.12
CA ILE A 117 -11.99 -21.17 4.51
C ILE A 117 -13.49 -21.48 4.53
N LYS A 118 -14.31 -20.75 3.77
CA LYS A 118 -15.75 -21.01 3.67
C LYS A 118 -16.07 -22.37 3.05
N ALA A 119 -15.34 -22.78 2.02
CA ALA A 119 -15.53 -24.07 1.38
C ALA A 119 -15.18 -25.24 2.31
N GLU A 120 -14.06 -25.13 3.05
CA GLU A 120 -13.65 -26.12 4.05
C GLU A 120 -14.67 -26.27 5.19
N GLU A 121 -15.27 -25.16 5.63
CA GLU A 121 -16.34 -25.17 6.64
C GLU A 121 -17.63 -25.82 6.11
N GLY A 122 -18.01 -25.52 4.86
CA GLY A 122 -19.18 -26.14 4.23
C GLY A 122 -19.06 -27.67 4.09
N MET A 123 -17.86 -28.18 3.81
CA MET A 123 -17.60 -29.63 3.70
C MET A 123 -17.58 -30.36 5.05
N ARG A 124 -17.48 -29.65 6.19
CA ARG A 124 -17.52 -30.25 7.54
C ARG A 124 -18.93 -30.43 8.09
N LEU A 125 -19.92 -29.70 7.54
CA LEU A 125 -21.30 -29.73 8.01
C LEU A 125 -22.20 -30.91 7.54
N PRO A 126 -21.86 -31.81 6.59
CA PRO A 126 -22.76 -32.90 6.19
C PRO A 126 -22.61 -34.20 7.00
N ALA A 127 -21.82 -34.24 8.08
CA ALA A 127 -21.54 -35.49 8.81
C ALA A 127 -22.25 -35.62 10.17
N GLN A 128 -23.11 -34.68 10.56
CA GLN A 128 -23.69 -34.62 11.91
C GLN A 128 -25.23 -34.76 11.96
N ASP A 129 -25.88 -35.08 10.83
CA ASP A 129 -27.34 -35.29 10.75
C ASP A 129 -27.75 -36.78 10.61
N ASP A 130 -26.80 -37.72 10.62
CA ASP A 130 -27.08 -39.16 10.66
C ASP A 130 -26.74 -39.75 12.04
N VAL A 131 -27.55 -39.44 13.05
CA VAL A 131 -27.67 -40.28 14.25
C VAL A 131 -29.16 -40.55 14.47
N PRO A 132 -29.63 -41.80 14.33
CA PRO A 132 -31.04 -42.19 14.48
C PRO A 132 -31.56 -42.06 15.91
#